data_AF-A0A832J0P9-F1
#
_entry.id   AF-A0A832J0P9-F1
#
_cell.length_a   1.000
_cell.length_b   1.000
_cell.length_c   1.000
_cell.angle_alpha   90.00
_cell.angle_beta   90.00
_cell.angle_gamma   90.00
#
_symmetry.space_group_name_H-M   'P 1'
#
loop_
_entity.id
_entity.type
_entity.pdbx_description
1 polymer ?
#
loop_
_entity_poly.entity_id
_entity_poly.type
_entity_poly.pdbx_seq_one_letter_code
_entity_poly.pdbx_strand_id
1 'polypeptide(L)' 'DTPTLFGEDQARYLIACNFDQAEALMIAADQAGVPIATAGRFGGDAVTFGGASAPLAELSGTYRRAFIETIG' A
#
# COMPACT_ATOMS: atom_id res chain seq x y z
N ASP A 1 -1.49 10.78 -11.24
CA ASP A 1 -1.49 9.78 -12.32
C ASP A 1 -2.47 8.66 -11.94
N THR A 2 -3.65 8.65 -12.54
CA THR A 2 -4.75 7.73 -12.15
C THR A 2 -4.41 6.25 -12.39
N PRO A 3 -3.81 5.85 -13.52
CA PRO A 3 -3.33 4.47 -13.72
C PRO A 3 -2.34 3.97 -12.66
N THR A 4 -1.42 4.81 -12.19
CA THR A 4 -0.47 4.40 -11.14
C THR A 4 -1.17 4.02 -9.82
N LEU A 5 -2.29 4.69 -9.49
CA LEU A 5 -3.00 4.52 -8.22
C LEU A 5 -4.13 3.49 -8.27
N PHE A 6 -4.80 3.35 -9.42
CA PHE A 6 -6.02 2.54 -9.55
C PHE A 6 -5.94 1.50 -10.67
N GLY A 7 -4.86 1.48 -11.45
CA GLY A 7 -4.63 0.47 -12.47
C GLY A 7 -4.36 -0.88 -11.82
N GLU A 8 -5.13 -1.89 -12.23
CA GLU A 8 -4.89 -3.26 -11.84
C GLU A 8 -3.78 -3.86 -12.70
N ASP A 9 -2.78 -4.44 -12.05
CA ASP A 9 -1.71 -5.18 -12.70
C ASP A 9 -1.30 -6.34 -11.80
N GLN A 10 -1.18 -7.52 -12.38
CA GLN A 10 -0.95 -8.75 -11.64
C GLN A 10 0.52 -8.85 -11.19
N ALA A 11 0.80 -9.73 -10.23
CA ALA A 11 2.13 -9.95 -9.69
C ALA A 11 2.79 -8.71 -9.03
N ARG A 12 1.98 -7.75 -8.58
CA ARG A 12 2.44 -6.60 -7.76
C ARG A 12 2.08 -6.83 -6.29
N TYR A 13 3.10 -6.85 -5.44
CA TYR A 13 2.95 -7.13 -4.01
C TYR A 13 3.46 -5.96 -3.17
N LEU A 14 2.74 -5.68 -2.06
CA LEU A 14 3.23 -4.82 -0.99
C LEU A 14 3.69 -5.70 0.16
N ILE A 15 4.95 -5.54 0.57
CA ILE A 15 5.55 -6.28 1.67
C ILE A 15 5.89 -5.28 2.78
N ALA A 16 5.35 -5.50 3.97
CA ALA A 16 5.73 -4.78 5.17
C ALA A 16 6.74 -5.61 5.97
N CYS A 17 7.89 -5.02 6.28
CA CYS A 17 8.96 -5.67 7.03
C CYS A 17 9.75 -4.63 7.82
N ASN A 18 10.56 -5.09 8.78
CA ASN A 18 11.50 -4.21 9.49
C ASN A 18 12.70 -3.85 8.60
N PHE A 19 13.59 -2.98 9.09
CA PHE A 19 14.72 -2.49 8.31
C PHE A 19 15.66 -3.61 7.85
N ASP A 20 16.07 -4.50 8.74
CA ASP A 20 16.99 -5.61 8.44
C ASP A 20 16.39 -6.56 7.39
N GLN A 21 15.09 -6.83 7.50
CA GLN A 21 14.36 -7.66 6.53
C GLN A 21 14.20 -6.94 5.18
N ALA A 22 14.00 -5.63 5.17
CA ALA A 22 13.91 -4.84 3.94
C ALA A 22 15.24 -4.87 3.17
N GLU A 23 16.37 -4.73 3.87
CA GLU A 23 17.70 -4.84 3.27
C GLU A 23 17.93 -6.23 2.65
N ALA A 24 17.65 -7.30 3.40
CA ALA A 24 17.77 -8.66 2.90
C ALA A 24 16.88 -8.90 1.66
N LEU A 25 15.66 -8.36 1.67
CA LEU A 25 14.73 -8.47 0.55
C LEU A 25 15.22 -7.69 -0.68
N MET A 26 15.80 -6.50 -0.50
CA MET A 26 16.35 -5.71 -1.60
C MET A 26 17.52 -6.43 -2.29
N ILE A 27 18.41 -7.05 -1.52
CA ILE A 27 19.51 -7.86 -2.06
C ILE A 27 18.98 -9.07 -2.85
N ALA A 28 18.01 -9.79 -2.29
CA ALA A 28 17.43 -10.95 -2.95
C ALA A 28 16.69 -10.58 -4.25
N ALA A 29 15.99 -9.44 -4.25
CA ALA A 29 15.30 -8.93 -5.44
C ALA A 29 16.29 -8.57 -6.57
N ASP A 30 17.40 -7.91 -6.24
CA ASP A 30 18.46 -7.57 -7.19
C ASP A 30 19.07 -8.84 -7.82
N GLN A 31 19.43 -9.83 -6.99
CA GLN A 31 19.95 -11.11 -7.45
C GLN A 31 18.97 -11.88 -8.35
N ALA A 32 17.67 -11.74 -8.10
CA ALA A 32 16.61 -12.38 -8.88
C ALA A 32 16.18 -11.55 -10.11
N GLY A 33 16.69 -10.33 -10.29
CA GLY A 33 16.24 -9.41 -11.34
C GLY A 33 14.78 -8.97 -11.18
N VAL A 34 14.25 -8.97 -9.95
CA VAL A 34 12.87 -8.59 -9.64
C VAL A 34 12.83 -7.12 -9.24
N PRO A 35 12.03 -6.27 -9.90
CA PRO A 35 11.88 -4.88 -9.50
C PRO A 35 11.34 -4.75 -8.08
N ILE A 36 12.03 -3.94 -7.26
CA ILE A 36 11.61 -3.61 -5.90
C ILE A 36 11.77 -2.11 -5.65
N ALA A 37 10.85 -1.53 -4.90
CA ALA A 37 10.89 -0.13 -4.51
C ALA A 37 10.28 0.07 -3.12
N THR A 38 10.81 1.04 -2.38
CA THR A 38 10.23 1.47 -1.11
C THR A 38 8.99 2.32 -1.37
N ALA A 39 7.81 1.82 -0.99
CA ALA A 39 6.55 2.53 -1.15
C ALA A 39 6.25 3.52 -0.01
N GLY A 40 6.81 3.31 1.18
CA GLY A 40 6.55 4.16 2.35
C GLY A 40 6.86 3.46 3.66
N ARG A 41 6.15 3.87 4.73
CA ARG A 41 6.27 3.32 6.08
C ARG A 41 4.89 3.08 6.68
N PHE A 42 4.79 2.11 7.59
CA PHE A 42 3.60 1.85 8.38
C PHE A 42 3.72 2.44 9.80
N GLY A 43 2.59 2.84 10.38
CA GLY A 43 2.48 3.41 11.71
C GLY A 43 1.43 4.51 11.77
N GLY A 44 1.13 5.01 12.98
CA GLY A 44 0.13 6.06 13.18
C GLY A 44 -1.31 5.61 12.89
N ASP A 45 -2.21 6.58 12.78
CA ASP A 45 -3.66 6.40 12.60
C ASP A 45 -4.20 7.03 11.30
N ALA A 46 -3.32 7.56 10.44
CA ALA A 46 -3.67 8.23 9.19
C ALA A 46 -2.96 7.60 7.98
N VAL A 47 -3.65 7.59 6.83
CA VAL A 47 -3.09 7.25 5.52
C VAL A 47 -2.73 8.54 4.80
N THR A 48 -1.48 8.64 4.33
CA THR A 48 -0.97 9.87 3.69
C THR A 48 -0.33 9.57 2.35
N PHE A 49 -0.75 10.29 1.30
CA PHE A 49 -0.15 10.27 -0.03
C PHE A 49 0.17 11.71 -0.46
N GLY A 50 1.46 12.04 -0.52
CA GLY A 50 1.89 13.42 -0.82
C GLY A 50 1.31 14.40 0.21
N GLY A 51 0.58 15.41 -0.27
CA GLY A 51 -0.09 16.40 0.59
C GLY A 51 -1.49 15.99 1.08
N ALA A 52 -2.04 14.85 0.65
CA ALA A 52 -3.35 14.38 1.05
C ALA A 52 -3.24 13.39 2.21
N SER A 53 -4.08 13.54 3.23
CA SER A 53 -4.10 12.69 4.42
C SER A 53 -5.53 12.48 4.91
N ALA A 54 -5.86 11.29 5.40
CA ALA A 54 -7.14 10.97 6.01
C ALA A 54 -6.98 9.92 7.13
N PRO A 55 -7.85 9.90 8.16
CA PRO A 55 -7.82 8.88 9.20
C PRO A 55 -8.08 7.48 8.63
N LEU A 56 -7.25 6.50 9.00
CA LEU A 56 -7.41 5.10 8.58
C LEU A 56 -8.76 4.53 9.01
N ALA A 57 -9.25 4.92 10.19
CA ALA A 57 -10.54 4.49 10.72
C ALA A 57 -11.71 4.91 9.83
N GLU A 58 -11.68 6.13 9.29
CA GLU A 58 -12.70 6.65 8.39
C GLU A 58 -12.68 5.90 7.06
N LEU A 59 -11.50 5.81 6.42
CA LEU A 59 -11.31 5.08 5.16
C LEU A 59 -11.77 3.62 5.27
N SER A 60 -11.39 2.96 6.36
CA SER A 60 -11.77 1.57 6.64
C SER A 60 -13.28 1.42 6.87
N GLY A 61 -13.91 2.40 7.51
CA GLY A 61 -15.35 2.45 7.71
C GLY A 61 -16.10 2.56 6.38
N THR A 62 -15.69 3.51 5.53
CA THR A 62 -16.25 3.70 4.18
C THR A 62 -16.13 2.43 3.35
N TYR A 63 -14.95 1.82 3.28
CA TYR A 63 -14.74 0.59 2.51
C TYR A 63 -15.68 -0.54 2.96
N ARG A 64 -15.84 -0.74 4.27
CA ARG A 64 -16.66 -1.85 4.82
C ARG A 64 -18.16 -1.62 4.69
N ARG A 65 -18.63 -0.37 4.64
CA ARG A 65 -20.07 -0.06 4.67
C ARG A 65 -20.65 0.39 3.32
N ALA A 66 -19.83 0.90 2.41
CA ALA A 66 -20.32 1.52 1.17
C ALA A 66 -21.30 0.62 0.39
N PHE A 67 -21.04 -0.68 0.30
CA PHE A 67 -21.92 -1.59 -0.44
C PHE A 67 -23.30 -1.73 0.21
N ILE A 68 -23.36 -2.02 1.51
CA ILE A 68 -24.65 -2.16 2.22
C ILE A 68 -25.41 -0.84 2.26
N GLU A 69 -24.73 0.29 2.43
CA GLU A 69 -25.34 1.62 2.39
C GLU A 69 -25.89 1.98 1.00
N THR A 70 -25.34 1.39 -0.07
CA THR A 70 -25.76 1.68 -1.45
C THR A 70 -26.92 0.80 -1.91
N ILE A 71 -26.95 -0.48 -1.50
CA ILE A 71 -27.90 -1.46 -2.07
C ILE A 71 -28.83 -2.13 -1.06
N GLY A 72 -28.65 -1.91 0.25
CA GLY A 72 -29.51 -2.43 1.31
C GLY A 72 -30.67 -1.51 1.62
#